data_AF-A0A0F9KGQ7-F1
#
_entry.id   AF-A0A0F9KGQ7-F1
#
_cell.length_a   1.000
_cell.length_b   1.000
_cell.length_c   1.000
_cell.angle_alpha   90.00
_cell.angle_beta   90.00
_cell.angle_gamma   90.00
#
_symmetry.space_group_name_H-M   'P 1'
#
loop_
_entity.id
_entity.type
_entity.pdbx_description
1 polymer ?
#
loop_
_entity_poly.entity_id
_entity_poly.type
_entity_poly.pdbx_seq_one_letter_code
_entity_poly.pdbx_strand_id
1 'polypeptide(L)'
;MKKKCKDCKKKTSRGHKRCQSCANRKTSKGRTCSKETRSKIRNAQKGRLLTEKHKKQLRLNHVDMSNKNNPFYGKKHTKETLRKQSLSHGGTGVPHENDGYITEWNYLLKAKIRKRDNYTCQICNIKEKDCYRELDIHHIDYDKQNLDFDNLISLCQSCHMKTNFNRDYWKEYFYVCFT
;
A
#
# COMPACT_ATOMS: atom_id res chain seq x y z
N MET A 1 -11.19 9.98 47.16
CA MET A 1 -10.20 9.93 46.06
C MET A 1 -10.83 9.45 44.75
N LYS A 2 -10.57 10.11 43.60
CA LYS A 2 -11.02 9.61 42.28
C LYS A 2 -10.22 8.33 41.96
N LYS A 3 -10.90 7.19 41.79
CA LYS A 3 -10.24 5.91 41.45
C LYS A 3 -9.65 5.99 40.03
N LYS A 4 -8.58 5.23 39.78
CA LYS A 4 -7.94 5.12 38.46
C LYS A 4 -8.39 3.83 37.77
N CYS A 5 -8.56 3.89 36.45
CA CYS A 5 -8.93 2.75 35.62
C CYS A 5 -7.84 1.69 35.71
N LYS A 6 -8.21 0.44 36.01
CA LYS A 6 -7.22 -0.63 36.14
C LYS A 6 -6.49 -1.00 34.85
N ASP A 7 -7.04 -0.66 33.67
CA ASP A 7 -6.39 -1.00 32.39
C ASP A 7 -5.57 0.17 31.81
N CYS A 8 -6.06 1.42 31.91
CA CYS A 8 -5.40 2.58 31.28
C CYS A 8 -4.99 3.70 32.25
N LYS A 9 -5.16 3.49 33.56
CA LYS A 9 -4.80 4.42 34.65
C LYS A 9 -5.49 5.80 34.62
N LYS A 10 -6.37 6.07 33.66
CA LYS A 10 -7.19 7.31 33.58
C LYS A 10 -8.15 7.42 34.77
N LYS A 11 -8.48 8.64 35.19
CA LYS A 11 -9.48 8.91 36.24
C LYS A 11 -10.83 8.28 35.86
N THR A 12 -11.47 7.60 36.80
CA THR A 12 -12.83 7.04 36.63
C THR A 12 -13.85 7.85 37.43
N SER A 13 -15.12 7.72 37.06
CA SER A 13 -16.24 8.10 37.92
C SER A 13 -16.16 7.36 39.27
N ARG A 14 -16.69 7.98 40.33
CA ARG A 14 -16.65 7.41 41.69
C ARG A 14 -17.21 5.98 41.69
N GLY A 15 -16.46 5.04 42.26
CA GLY A 15 -16.88 3.64 42.38
C GLY A 15 -16.47 2.69 41.23
N HIS A 16 -16.16 3.19 40.03
CA HIS A 16 -15.87 2.31 38.89
C HIS A 16 -14.44 1.77 38.86
N LYS A 17 -14.29 0.46 38.58
CA LYS A 17 -12.98 -0.21 38.43
C LYS A 17 -12.30 0.08 37.07
N ARG A 18 -13.06 0.52 36.06
CA ARG A 18 -12.59 0.83 34.69
C ARG A 18 -13.24 2.12 34.18
N CYS A 19 -12.57 2.82 33.27
CA CYS A 19 -13.20 3.93 32.53
C CYS A 19 -14.12 3.39 31.42
N GLN A 20 -15.04 4.22 30.94
CA GLN A 20 -16.03 3.85 29.94
C GLN A 20 -15.39 3.26 28.68
N SER A 21 -14.30 3.85 28.18
CA SER A 21 -13.64 3.38 26.97
C SER A 21 -13.00 2.00 27.13
N CYS A 22 -12.39 1.71 28.28
CA CYS A 22 -11.82 0.39 28.58
C CYS A 22 -12.90 -0.66 28.81
N ALA A 23 -14.02 -0.29 29.45
CA ALA A 23 -15.17 -1.17 29.60
C ALA A 23 -15.79 -1.53 28.24
N ASN A 24 -16.06 -0.53 27.40
CA ASN A 24 -16.59 -0.71 26.05
C ASN A 24 -15.66 -1.54 25.16
N ARG A 25 -14.35 -1.29 25.21
CA ARG A 25 -13.37 -2.06 24.45
C ARG A 25 -13.35 -3.53 24.87
N LYS A 26 -13.55 -3.83 26.16
CA LYS A 26 -13.63 -5.21 26.65
C LYS A 26 -14.90 -5.90 26.16
N THR A 27 -16.05 -5.22 26.17
CA THR A 27 -17.33 -5.81 25.76
C THR A 27 -17.49 -5.95 24.24
N SER A 28 -16.79 -5.14 23.44
CA SER A 28 -16.81 -5.22 21.98
C SER A 28 -15.70 -6.09 21.37
N LYS A 29 -14.67 -6.46 22.14
CA LYS A 29 -13.55 -7.27 21.65
C LYS A 29 -14.05 -8.64 21.19
N GLY A 30 -13.83 -8.95 19.90
CA GLY A 30 -14.23 -10.23 19.30
C GLY A 30 -15.73 -10.33 18.94
N ARG A 31 -16.53 -9.28 19.17
CA ARG A 31 -17.95 -9.30 18.82
C ARG A 31 -18.13 -9.14 17.31
N THR A 32 -18.67 -10.15 16.66
CA THR A 32 -19.13 -10.09 15.28
C THR A 32 -20.59 -9.66 15.21
N CYS A 33 -20.91 -8.77 14.28
CA CYS A 33 -22.29 -8.38 14.00
C CYS A 33 -23.04 -9.56 13.37
N SER A 34 -24.24 -9.89 13.88
CA SER A 34 -25.07 -10.96 13.29
C SER A 34 -25.43 -10.63 11.84
N LYS A 35 -25.66 -11.68 11.03
CA LYS A 35 -26.09 -11.50 9.63
C LYS A 35 -27.34 -10.63 9.53
N GLU A 36 -28.29 -10.84 10.44
CA GLU A 36 -29.53 -10.08 10.53
C GLU A 36 -29.27 -8.58 10.82
N THR A 37 -28.46 -8.26 11.83
CA THR A 37 -28.13 -6.86 12.16
C THR A 37 -27.35 -6.18 11.04
N ARG A 38 -26.43 -6.90 10.37
CA ARG A 38 -25.73 -6.39 9.19
C ARG A 38 -26.70 -6.10 8.05
N SER A 39 -27.71 -6.95 7.86
CA SER A 39 -28.77 -6.75 6.87
C SER A 39 -29.62 -5.52 7.18
N LYS A 40 -30.06 -5.35 8.44
CA LYS A 40 -30.82 -4.17 8.88
C LYS A 40 -30.07 -2.86 8.62
N ILE A 41 -28.78 -2.81 8.97
CA ILE A 41 -27.93 -1.65 8.70
C ILE A 41 -27.80 -1.40 7.20
N ARG A 42 -27.56 -2.45 6.40
CA ARG A 42 -27.45 -2.33 4.95
C ARG A 42 -28.73 -1.75 4.35
N ASN A 43 -29.89 -2.28 4.73
CA ASN A 43 -31.19 -1.83 4.21
C ASN A 43 -31.46 -0.37 4.58
N ALA A 44 -31.12 0.05 5.80
CA ALA A 44 -31.27 1.44 6.24
C ALA A 44 -30.37 2.44 5.49
N GLN A 45 -29.22 2.01 4.95
CA GLN A 45 -28.32 2.87 4.17
C GLN A 45 -28.56 2.77 2.66
N LYS A 46 -29.33 1.78 2.20
CA LYS A 46 -29.57 1.55 0.77
C LYS A 46 -30.31 2.75 0.18
N GLY A 47 -29.76 3.34 -0.89
CA GLY A 47 -30.35 4.49 -1.57
C GLY A 47 -30.17 5.84 -0.87
N ARG A 48 -29.44 5.89 0.26
CA ARG A 48 -29.15 7.16 0.94
C ARG A 48 -28.27 8.06 0.07
N LEU A 49 -28.84 9.16 -0.42
CA LEU A 49 -28.09 10.19 -1.13
C LEU A 49 -27.29 11.04 -0.13
N LEU A 50 -26.00 11.22 -0.43
CA LEU A 50 -25.15 12.14 0.33
C LEU A 50 -25.51 13.57 -0.04
N THR A 51 -25.58 14.45 0.95
CA THR A 51 -25.80 15.88 0.70
C THR A 51 -24.62 16.47 -0.08
N GLU A 52 -24.87 17.51 -0.88
CA GLU A 52 -23.82 18.19 -1.65
C GLU A 52 -22.69 18.72 -0.75
N LYS A 53 -23.04 19.22 0.45
CA LYS A 53 -22.05 19.62 1.47
C LYS A 53 -21.15 18.45 1.86
N HIS A 54 -21.70 17.26 2.08
CA HIS A 54 -20.93 16.08 2.46
C HIS A 54 -20.05 15.60 1.30
N LYS A 55 -20.58 15.59 0.06
CA LYS A 55 -19.79 15.27 -1.14
C LYS A 55 -18.62 16.24 -1.33
N LYS A 56 -18.85 17.55 -1.13
CA LYS A 56 -17.80 18.58 -1.21
C LYS A 56 -16.72 18.36 -0.17
N GLN A 57 -17.08 18.04 1.08
CA GLN A 57 -16.11 17.73 2.13
C GLN A 57 -15.27 16.47 1.82
N LEU A 58 -15.91 15.41 1.31
CA LEU A 58 -15.19 14.22 0.87
C LEU A 58 -14.19 14.54 -0.25
N ARG A 59 -14.61 15.33 -1.25
CA ARG A 59 -13.71 15.80 -2.32
C ARG A 59 -12.54 16.56 -1.73
N LEU A 60 -12.79 17.62 -0.95
CA LEU A 60 -11.76 18.47 -0.33
C LEU A 60 -10.72 17.67 0.45
N ASN A 61 -11.15 16.71 1.28
CA ASN A 61 -10.25 15.89 2.08
C ASN A 61 -9.39 14.91 1.25
N HIS A 62 -9.81 14.60 0.02
CA HIS A 62 -9.07 13.72 -0.90
C HIS A 62 -8.39 14.48 -2.05
N VAL A 63 -8.51 15.81 -2.14
CA VAL A 63 -7.91 16.61 -3.24
C VAL A 63 -6.39 16.49 -3.22
N ASP A 64 -5.76 16.60 -2.06
CA ASP A 64 -4.32 16.50 -1.94
C ASP A 64 -3.94 15.72 -0.68
N MET A 65 -3.51 14.47 -0.89
CA MET A 65 -2.98 13.58 0.14
C MET A 65 -1.48 13.35 -0.07
N SER A 66 -0.81 14.25 -0.80
CA SER A 66 0.64 14.17 -1.02
C SER A 66 1.39 14.78 0.17
N ASN A 67 2.62 14.28 0.39
CA ASN A 67 3.55 14.86 1.35
C ASN A 67 2.91 15.08 2.74
N LYS A 68 3.16 16.25 3.35
CA LYS A 68 2.68 16.64 4.69
C LYS A 68 1.15 16.67 4.82
N ASN A 69 0.40 16.72 3.72
CA ASN A 69 -1.07 16.70 3.75
C ASN A 69 -1.62 15.30 4.07
N ASN A 70 -0.81 14.25 3.92
CA ASN A 70 -1.16 12.91 4.37
C ASN A 70 -1.03 12.82 5.92
N PRO A 71 -2.09 12.43 6.66
CA PRO A 71 -2.02 12.20 8.11
C PRO A 71 -1.00 11.13 8.54
N PHE A 72 -0.55 10.31 7.60
CA PHE A 72 0.47 9.28 7.79
C PHE A 72 1.87 9.68 7.28
N TYR A 73 2.04 10.91 6.79
CA TYR A 73 3.35 11.39 6.34
C TYR A 73 4.41 11.28 7.46
N GLY A 74 5.56 10.71 7.12
CA GLY A 74 6.68 10.51 8.05
C GLY A 74 6.45 9.43 9.12
N LYS A 75 5.26 8.82 9.21
CA LYS A 75 4.99 7.73 10.16
C LYS A 75 5.44 6.40 9.56
N LYS A 76 6.33 5.69 10.26
CA LYS A 76 6.76 4.33 9.90
C LYS A 76 6.20 3.31 10.88
N HIS A 77 5.89 2.11 10.40
CA HIS A 77 5.52 0.99 11.26
C HIS A 77 6.70 0.55 12.13
N THR A 78 6.42 0.08 13.35
CA THR A 78 7.44 -0.54 14.19
C THR A 78 7.84 -1.90 13.61
N LYS A 79 9.07 -2.35 13.92
CA LYS A 79 9.56 -3.69 13.53
C LYS A 79 8.59 -4.81 13.96
N GLU A 80 8.05 -4.71 15.17
CA GLU A 80 7.05 -5.65 15.68
C GLU A 80 5.76 -5.66 14.84
N THR A 81 5.29 -4.47 14.41
CA THR A 81 4.09 -4.36 13.57
C THR A 81 4.33 -4.96 12.19
N LEU A 82 5.47 -4.67 11.58
CA LEU A 82 5.85 -5.25 10.28
C LEU A 82 5.95 -6.77 10.33
N ARG A 83 6.52 -7.31 11.42
CA ARG A 83 6.58 -8.76 11.66
C ARG A 83 5.19 -9.38 11.74
N LYS A 84 4.29 -8.81 12.55
CA LYS A 84 2.90 -9.29 12.68
C LYS A 84 2.15 -9.24 11.35
N GLN A 85 2.41 -8.21 10.55
CA GLN A 85 1.82 -8.08 9.22
C GLN A 85 2.32 -9.18 8.27
N SER A 86 3.64 -9.42 8.19
CA SER A 86 4.20 -10.53 7.40
C SER A 86 3.59 -11.87 7.80
N LEU A 87 3.58 -12.20 9.10
CA LEU A 87 2.99 -13.44 9.62
C LEU A 87 1.50 -13.57 9.25
N SER A 88 0.73 -12.48 9.33
CA SER A 88 -0.69 -12.48 8.96
C SER A 88 -0.93 -12.71 7.47
N HIS A 89 0.05 -12.42 6.62
CA HIS A 89 0.02 -12.67 5.18
C HIS A 89 0.69 -14.00 4.80
N GLY A 90 1.03 -14.85 5.78
CA GLY A 90 1.67 -16.15 5.54
C GLY A 90 3.18 -16.11 5.34
N GLY A 91 3.85 -14.99 5.65
CA GLY A 91 5.31 -14.89 5.69
C GLY A 91 5.92 -15.50 6.97
N THR A 92 7.25 -15.54 7.05
CA THR A 92 8.02 -16.01 8.22
C THR A 92 8.22 -14.92 9.30
N GLY A 93 7.76 -13.69 9.03
CA GLY A 93 7.86 -12.55 9.93
C GLY A 93 9.03 -11.62 9.62
N VAL A 94 9.80 -11.91 8.57
CA VAL A 94 10.79 -10.97 8.04
C VAL A 94 10.06 -10.02 7.07
N PRO A 95 10.12 -8.69 7.29
CA PRO A 95 9.51 -7.75 6.36
C PRO A 95 10.09 -7.93 4.95
N HIS A 96 9.23 -8.01 3.94
CA HIS A 96 9.59 -8.14 2.51
C HIS A 96 10.26 -9.45 2.07
N GLU A 97 10.33 -10.49 2.91
CA GLU A 97 10.93 -11.79 2.55
C GLU A 97 10.30 -12.51 1.34
N ASN A 98 9.04 -12.23 1.05
CA ASN A 98 8.27 -12.85 -0.02
C ASN A 98 8.09 -11.90 -1.23
N ASP A 99 8.93 -10.87 -1.35
CA ASP A 99 8.88 -10.03 -2.56
C ASP A 99 9.38 -10.78 -3.81
N GLY A 100 10.08 -11.90 -3.60
CA GLY A 100 10.54 -12.83 -4.63
C GLY A 100 11.71 -12.31 -5.45
N TYR A 101 12.39 -11.26 -4.99
CA TYR A 101 13.56 -10.70 -5.66
C TYR A 101 14.84 -11.31 -5.11
N ILE A 102 15.76 -11.66 -6.00
CA ILE A 102 17.11 -12.08 -5.63
C ILE A 102 17.90 -10.89 -5.06
N THR A 103 18.88 -11.15 -4.20
CA THR A 103 19.69 -10.15 -3.48
C THR A 103 20.37 -9.10 -4.38
N GLU A 104 20.69 -9.50 -5.61
CA GLU A 104 21.37 -8.72 -6.62
C GLU A 104 20.43 -7.73 -7.33
N TRP A 105 19.12 -7.78 -7.07
CA TRP A 105 18.12 -6.80 -7.50
C TRP A 105 18.23 -5.47 -6.71
N ASN A 106 19.41 -4.87 -6.73
CA ASN A 106 19.78 -3.72 -5.92
C ASN A 106 19.79 -2.42 -6.72
N TYR A 107 20.06 -1.31 -6.03
CA TYR A 107 20.10 0.02 -6.62
C TYR A 107 21.18 0.16 -7.71
N LEU A 108 22.33 -0.50 -7.56
CA LEU A 108 23.43 -0.42 -8.52
C LEU A 108 23.06 -1.06 -9.86
N LEU A 109 22.43 -2.25 -9.84
CA LEU A 109 21.92 -2.88 -11.06
C LEU A 109 20.91 -1.98 -11.77
N LYS A 110 19.93 -1.46 -11.03
CA LYS A 110 18.90 -0.56 -11.59
C LYS A 110 19.51 0.70 -12.20
N ALA A 111 20.49 1.30 -11.54
CA ALA A 111 21.21 2.46 -12.07
C ALA A 111 21.96 2.14 -13.38
N LYS A 112 22.56 0.95 -13.51
CA LYS A 112 23.22 0.52 -14.75
C LYS A 112 22.23 0.40 -15.91
N ILE A 113 21.05 -0.21 -15.68
CA ILE A 113 20.01 -0.35 -16.71
C ILE A 113 19.47 1.01 -17.14
N ARG A 114 19.18 1.92 -16.20
CA ARG A 114 18.74 3.29 -16.55
C ARG A 114 19.80 4.04 -17.35
N LYS A 115 21.08 3.88 -16.97
CA LYS A 115 22.18 4.50 -17.71
C LYS A 115 22.30 3.95 -19.13
N ARG A 116 22.17 2.63 -19.32
CA ARG A 116 22.11 1.99 -20.65
C ARG A 116 20.99 2.60 -21.49
N ASP A 117 19.81 2.70 -20.90
CA ASP A 117 18.59 3.23 -21.54
C ASP A 117 18.59 4.76 -21.66
N ASN A 118 19.73 5.41 -21.37
CA ASN A 118 19.90 6.86 -21.40
C ASN A 118 18.79 7.61 -20.64
N TYR A 119 18.42 7.07 -19.46
CA TYR A 119 17.37 7.58 -18.59
C TYR A 119 16.05 7.85 -19.33
N THR A 120 15.70 6.95 -20.25
CA THR A 120 14.54 7.08 -21.15
C THR A 120 13.63 5.88 -21.00
N CYS A 121 12.33 6.11 -20.89
CA CYS A 121 11.33 5.05 -20.96
C CYS A 121 11.39 4.39 -22.34
N GLN A 122 11.64 3.09 -22.39
CA GLN A 122 11.82 2.39 -23.67
C GLN A 122 10.51 2.20 -24.45
N ILE A 123 9.34 2.36 -23.81
CA ILE A 123 8.05 2.29 -24.52
C ILE A 123 7.63 3.65 -25.11
N CYS A 124 7.71 4.72 -24.31
CA CYS A 124 7.11 6.01 -24.69
C CYS A 124 8.10 7.16 -24.83
N ASN A 125 9.40 6.88 -24.71
CA ASN A 125 10.51 7.82 -24.91
C ASN A 125 10.55 9.04 -23.96
N ILE A 126 9.70 9.08 -22.92
CA ILE A 126 9.77 10.12 -21.90
C ILE A 126 11.09 10.00 -21.14
N LYS A 127 11.76 11.13 -20.90
CA LYS A 127 12.99 11.17 -20.09
C LYS A 127 12.64 11.11 -18.61
N GLU A 128 13.52 10.51 -17.82
CA GLU A 128 13.37 10.41 -16.37
C GLU A 128 13.22 11.78 -15.70
N LYS A 129 13.96 12.79 -16.18
CA LYS A 129 13.88 14.17 -15.69
C LYS A 129 12.48 14.80 -15.81
N ASP A 130 11.68 14.31 -16.77
CA ASP A 130 10.33 14.78 -17.05
C ASP A 130 9.28 13.89 -16.34
N CYS A 131 9.72 12.88 -15.60
CA CYS A 131 8.89 12.04 -14.75
C CYS A 131 8.86 12.57 -13.31
N TYR A 132 7.79 12.25 -12.57
CA TYR A 132 7.69 12.57 -11.14
C TYR A 132 8.70 11.81 -10.27
N ARG A 133 9.25 10.70 -10.77
CA ARG A 133 10.20 9.82 -10.08
C ARG A 133 11.10 9.09 -11.08
N GLU A 134 12.13 8.44 -10.57
CA GLU A 134 13.01 7.56 -11.35
C GLU A 134 12.22 6.49 -12.12
N LEU A 135 12.73 6.09 -13.29
CA LEU A 135 12.17 5.01 -14.10
C LEU A 135 12.21 3.69 -13.33
N ASP A 136 11.16 2.88 -13.47
CA ASP A 136 11.15 1.51 -12.95
C ASP A 136 11.96 0.60 -13.87
N ILE A 137 12.58 -0.44 -13.31
CA ILE A 137 13.18 -1.52 -14.10
C ILE A 137 12.23 -2.70 -14.10
N HIS A 138 11.84 -3.11 -15.29
CA HIS A 138 10.92 -4.22 -15.54
C HIS A 138 11.67 -5.45 -16.04
N HIS A 139 11.21 -6.63 -15.65
CA HIS A 139 11.67 -7.91 -16.21
C HIS A 139 10.79 -8.24 -17.41
N ILE A 140 11.37 -8.39 -18.60
CA ILE A 140 10.65 -8.67 -19.85
C ILE A 140 9.94 -10.03 -19.78
N ASP A 141 10.60 -11.03 -19.21
CA ASP A 141 10.06 -12.38 -19.05
C ASP A 141 9.14 -12.57 -17.83
N TYR A 142 9.04 -11.54 -16.98
CA TYR A 142 8.34 -11.53 -15.68
C TYR A 142 8.92 -12.48 -14.62
N ASP A 143 10.08 -13.07 -14.84
CA ASP A 143 10.80 -13.85 -13.84
C ASP A 143 11.70 -12.94 -13.01
N LYS A 144 11.37 -12.77 -11.73
CA LYS A 144 12.11 -11.91 -10.80
C LYS A 144 13.51 -12.45 -10.45
N GLN A 145 13.83 -13.67 -10.87
CA GLN A 145 15.14 -14.29 -10.70
C GLN A 145 16.06 -14.05 -11.90
N ASN A 146 15.52 -13.66 -13.05
CA ASN A 146 16.31 -13.44 -14.26
C ASN A 146 16.84 -12.01 -14.35
N LEU A 147 18.08 -11.82 -13.89
CA LEU A 147 18.77 -10.52 -13.89
C LEU A 147 19.62 -10.25 -15.14
N ASP A 148 19.43 -11.02 -16.21
CA ASP A 148 20.16 -10.80 -17.45
C ASP A 148 19.93 -9.37 -17.95
N PHE A 149 21.03 -8.71 -18.34
CA PHE A 149 21.02 -7.29 -18.66
C PHE A 149 19.98 -6.98 -19.76
N ASP A 150 19.84 -7.87 -20.74
CA ASP A 150 18.92 -7.74 -21.87
C ASP A 150 17.47 -8.11 -21.51
N ASN A 151 17.24 -8.85 -20.42
CA ASN A 151 15.90 -9.13 -19.89
C ASN A 151 15.33 -7.97 -19.06
N LEU A 152 16.14 -6.94 -18.79
CA LEU A 152 15.76 -5.80 -17.97
C LEU A 152 15.56 -4.55 -18.81
N ILE A 153 14.50 -3.78 -18.54
CA ILE A 153 14.14 -2.60 -19.34
C ILE A 153 13.62 -1.43 -18.48
N SER A 154 14.04 -0.20 -18.79
CA SER A 154 13.62 1.01 -18.06
C SER A 154 12.28 1.54 -18.57
N LEU A 155 11.29 1.68 -17.68
CA LEU A 155 9.94 2.14 -17.99
C LEU A 155 9.50 3.28 -17.07
N CYS A 156 8.76 4.25 -17.60
CA CYS A 156 8.07 5.22 -16.74
C CYS A 156 6.92 4.55 -15.98
N GLN A 157 6.46 5.16 -14.88
CA GLN A 157 5.40 4.59 -14.04
C GLN A 157 4.15 4.20 -14.85
N SER A 158 3.72 5.04 -15.80
CA SER A 158 2.55 4.75 -16.63
C SER A 158 2.75 3.48 -17.47
N CYS A 159 3.90 3.35 -18.13
CA CYS A 159 4.21 2.19 -18.97
C CYS A 159 4.43 0.94 -18.12
N HIS A 160 5.15 1.04 -17.00
CA HIS A 160 5.34 -0.06 -16.06
C HIS A 160 4.01 -0.59 -15.51
N MET A 161 3.05 0.29 -15.23
CA MET A 161 1.71 -0.14 -14.81
C MET A 161 0.94 -0.86 -15.92
N LYS A 162 1.07 -0.40 -17.18
CA LYS A 162 0.44 -1.04 -18.34
C LYS A 162 0.95 -2.46 -18.56
N THR A 163 2.26 -2.69 -18.40
CA THR A 163 2.89 -3.98 -18.66
C THR A 163 2.58 -5.04 -17.59
N ASN A 164 1.97 -4.69 -16.46
CA ASN A 164 1.58 -5.68 -15.45
C ASN A 164 0.35 -6.52 -15.84
N PHE A 165 -0.40 -6.11 -16.87
CA PHE A 165 -1.58 -6.78 -17.40
C PHE A 165 -1.33 -7.26 -18.83
N ASN A 166 -1.99 -8.34 -19.26
CA ASN A 166 -1.80 -8.94 -20.59
C ASN A 166 -0.33 -9.27 -20.89
N ARG A 167 0.28 -10.07 -20.01
CA ARG A 167 1.73 -10.31 -20.02
C ARG A 167 2.22 -11.01 -21.29
N ASP A 168 1.40 -11.87 -21.88
CA ASP A 168 1.77 -12.58 -23.11
C ASP A 168 2.00 -11.60 -24.26
N TYR A 169 1.09 -10.64 -24.45
CA TYR A 169 1.24 -9.56 -25.42
C TYR A 169 2.49 -8.71 -25.17
N TRP A 170 2.73 -8.31 -23.93
CA TRP A 170 3.88 -7.45 -23.63
C TRP A 170 5.21 -8.19 -23.75
N LYS A 171 5.25 -9.46 -23.36
CA LYS A 171 6.39 -10.33 -23.55
C LYS A 171 6.73 -10.42 -25.04
N GLU A 172 5.74 -10.69 -25.90
CA GLU A 172 5.91 -10.70 -27.35
C GLU A 172 6.34 -9.32 -27.90
N TYR A 173 5.68 -8.23 -27.49
CA TYR A 173 6.06 -6.87 -27.88
C TYR A 173 7.51 -6.55 -27.55
N PHE A 174 7.97 -6.92 -26.35
CA PHE A 174 9.36 -6.69 -25.96
C PHE A 174 10.34 -7.55 -26.77
N TYR A 175 10.02 -8.82 -27.02
CA TYR A 175 10.85 -9.66 -27.88
C TYR A 175 10.95 -9.11 -29.31
N VAL A 176 9.86 -8.60 -29.88
CA VAL A 176 9.87 -8.08 -31.26
C VAL A 176 10.59 -6.73 -31.36
N CYS A 177 10.50 -5.88 -30.34
CA CYS A 177 11.00 -4.51 -30.41
C CYS A 177 12.38 -4.29 -29.78
N PHE A 178 12.87 -5.19 -28.91
CA PHE A 178 14.05 -4.94 -28.07
C PHE A 178 15.03 -6.11 -27.95
N THR A 179 14.76 -7.28 -28.55
CA THR A 179 15.68 -8.43 -28.60
C THR A 179 15.92 -8.87 -30.03
#